data_AF-A0A7Z9YVG4-F1
#
_entry.id   AF-A0A7Z9YVG4-F1
#
_cell.length_a   1.000
_cell.length_b   1.000
_cell.length_c   1.000
_cell.angle_alpha   90.00
_cell.angle_beta   90.00
_cell.angle_gamma   90.00
#
_symmetry.space_group_name_H-M   'P 1'
#
loop_
_entity.id
_entity.type
_entity.pdbx_description
1 polymer ?
#
loop_
_entity_poly.entity_id
_entity_poly.type
_entity_poly.pdbx_seq_one_letter_code
_entity_poly.pdbx_strand_id
1 'polypeptide(L)'
;MSGLGDKCTFEVLVNSFTLESQSLNAIAEIIHDIDLKDKKYGRPEVDGVEAVFSGIARTCNDDKERVKRGSMMLDELYASFGGTTNNPI
;
A
#
# COMPACT_ATOMS: atom_id res chain seq x y z
N MET A 1 0.57 26.72 -0.52
CA MET A 1 0.31 25.47 0.21
C MET A 1 0.41 24.33 -0.79
N SER A 2 1.58 23.70 -0.89
CA SER A 2 1.88 22.65 -1.86
C SER A 2 1.54 21.28 -1.27
N GLY A 3 0.27 20.88 -1.32
CA GLY A 3 -0.25 19.63 -0.75
C GLY A 3 0.15 18.34 -1.49
N LEU A 4 1.19 18.38 -2.32
CA LEU A 4 1.78 17.18 -2.96
C LEU A 4 2.99 16.63 -2.19
N GLY A 5 3.60 17.41 -1.28
CA GLY A 5 4.77 16.97 -0.52
C GLY A 5 4.45 16.10 0.71
N ASP A 6 3.16 15.95 1.03
CA ASP A 6 2.67 15.27 2.24
C ASP A 6 1.71 14.11 1.89
N LYS A 7 1.70 13.68 0.63
CA LYS A 7 0.93 12.52 0.17
C LYS A 7 1.80 11.53 -0.58
N CYS A 8 1.66 10.24 -0.30
CA CYS A 8 2.32 9.19 -1.06
C CYS A 8 1.62 8.95 -2.41
N THR A 9 2.28 8.23 -3.32
CA THR A 9 1.72 7.95 -4.66
C THR A 9 0.38 7.22 -4.56
N PHE A 10 0.25 6.32 -3.59
CA PHE A 10 -0.98 5.57 -3.35
C PHE A 10 -2.14 6.49 -2.94
N GLU A 11 -1.92 7.43 -2.01
CA GLU A 11 -2.92 8.42 -1.61
C GLU A 11 -3.37 9.30 -2.77
N VAL A 12 -2.44 9.68 -3.67
CA VAL A 12 -2.79 10.44 -4.88
C VAL A 12 -3.72 9.62 -5.78
N LEU A 13 -3.44 8.33 -5.97
CA LEU A 13 -4.28 7.45 -6.79
C LEU A 13 -5.68 7.24 -6.18
N VAL A 14 -5.76 6.92 -4.88
CA VAL A 14 -7.04 6.75 -4.17
C VAL A 14 -7.92 7.99 -4.31
N ASN A 15 -7.34 9.18 -4.09
CA ASN A 15 -8.04 10.45 -4.24
C ASN A 15 -8.46 10.72 -5.70
N SER A 16 -7.59 10.44 -6.66
CA SER A 16 -7.87 10.72 -8.09
C SER A 16 -8.98 9.84 -8.66
N PHE A 17 -9.15 8.62 -8.12
CA PHE A 17 -10.19 7.68 -8.55
C PHE A 17 -11.42 7.68 -7.62
N THR A 18 -11.47 8.57 -6.62
CA THR A 18 -12.59 8.66 -5.64
C THR A 18 -12.90 7.32 -4.95
N LEU A 19 -11.86 6.52 -4.69
CA LEU A 19 -11.97 5.19 -4.10
C LEU A 19 -11.93 5.27 -2.57
N GLU A 20 -12.92 5.91 -1.95
CA GLU A 20 -12.93 6.08 -0.50
C GLU A 20 -13.55 4.85 0.19
N SER A 21 -12.73 4.10 0.93
CA SER A 21 -13.20 3.05 1.84
C SER A 21 -12.28 2.93 3.06
N GLN A 22 -12.82 2.48 4.19
CA GLN A 22 -12.03 2.29 5.41
C GLN A 22 -10.83 1.35 5.17
N SER A 23 -11.03 0.32 4.36
CA SER A 23 -10.00 -0.66 4.01
C SER A 23 -8.92 -0.07 3.10
N LEU A 24 -9.26 0.84 2.18
CA LEU A 24 -8.27 1.56 1.38
C LEU A 24 -7.52 2.62 2.19
N ASN A 25 -8.20 3.32 3.10
CA ASN A 25 -7.54 4.28 3.99
C ASN A 25 -6.50 3.58 4.88
N ALA A 26 -6.85 2.42 5.41
CA ALA A 26 -5.96 1.57 6.19
C ALA A 26 -4.66 1.22 5.41
N ILE A 27 -4.76 0.91 4.12
CA ILE A 27 -3.58 0.67 3.26
C ILE A 27 -2.84 1.99 2.99
N ALA A 28 -3.56 3.07 2.71
CA ALA A 28 -2.97 4.37 2.41
C ALA A 28 -2.07 4.87 3.54
N GLU A 29 -2.53 4.76 4.79
CA GLU A 29 -1.76 5.10 5.99
C GLU A 29 -0.48 4.26 6.11
N ILE A 30 -0.54 2.95 5.82
CA ILE A 30 0.63 2.08 5.85
C ILE A 30 1.65 2.48 4.78
N ILE A 31 1.19 2.66 3.54
CA ILE A 31 2.06 3.03 2.41
C ILE A 31 2.66 4.42 2.62
N HIS A 32 1.90 5.35 3.21
CA HIS A 32 2.39 6.66 3.58
C HIS A 32 3.60 6.58 4.51
N ASP A 33 3.47 5.84 5.61
CA ASP A 33 4.56 5.69 6.59
C ASP A 33 5.79 4.99 5.98
N ILE A 34 5.60 4.07 5.03
CA ILE A 34 6.70 3.40 4.32
C ILE A 34 7.40 4.35 3.33
N ASP A 35 6.63 5.07 2.51
CA ASP A 35 7.15 5.94 1.46
C ASP A 35 7.83 7.20 2.04
N LEU A 36 7.22 7.82 3.06
CA LEU A 36 7.69 9.08 3.64
C LEU A 36 8.56 8.88 4.89
N LYS A 37 8.53 7.70 5.52
CA LYS A 37 9.36 7.33 6.69
C LYS A 37 9.23 8.28 7.87
N ASP A 38 8.10 8.95 7.99
CA ASP A 38 7.81 9.94 9.03
C ASP A 38 6.98 9.37 10.19
N LYS A 39 6.44 8.15 10.04
CA LYS A 39 5.60 7.45 11.03
C LYS A 39 4.40 8.28 11.47
N LYS A 40 3.81 9.00 10.53
CA LYS A 40 2.66 9.89 10.76
C LYS A 40 1.46 9.13 11.33
N TYR A 41 1.19 7.91 10.86
CA TYR A 41 0.01 7.14 11.25
C TYR A 41 0.30 6.05 12.28
N GLY A 42 1.48 5.44 12.23
CA GLY A 42 1.99 4.54 13.27
C GLY A 42 1.23 3.22 13.39
N ARG A 43 0.68 2.71 12.29
CA ARG A 43 -0.05 1.43 12.30
C ARG A 43 0.89 0.25 12.59
N PRO A 44 0.44 -0.77 13.36
CA PRO A 44 1.30 -1.90 13.74
C PRO A 44 1.76 -2.76 12.54
N GLU A 45 1.07 -2.70 11.40
CA GLU A 45 1.39 -3.47 10.21
C GLU A 45 2.59 -2.91 9.42
N VAL A 46 3.00 -1.65 9.65
CA VAL A 46 3.99 -0.93 8.82
C VAL A 46 5.31 -1.70 8.66
N ASP A 47 5.94 -2.07 9.78
CA ASP A 47 7.24 -2.75 9.75
C ASP A 47 7.16 -4.11 9.04
N GLY A 48 6.04 -4.82 9.21
CA GLY A 48 5.79 -6.10 8.56
C GLY A 48 5.60 -5.95 7.05
N VAL A 49 4.83 -4.94 6.64
CA VAL A 49 4.58 -4.67 5.22
C VAL A 49 5.84 -4.22 4.50
N GLU A 50 6.63 -3.33 5.12
CA GLU A 50 7.93 -2.89 4.60
C GLU A 50 8.90 -4.07 4.41
N ALA A 51 8.94 -5.00 5.37
CA ALA A 51 9.80 -6.17 5.29
C ALA A 51 9.44 -7.08 4.10
N VAL A 52 8.15 -7.30 3.85
CA VAL A 52 7.69 -8.13 2.72
C VAL A 52 7.99 -7.45 1.38
N PHE A 53 7.68 -6.15 1.23
CA PHE A 53 8.02 -5.40 0.02
C PHE A 53 9.53 -5.36 -0.24
N SER A 54 10.33 -5.18 0.82
CA SER A 54 11.79 -5.28 0.74
C SER A 54 12.24 -6.65 0.22
N GLY A 55 11.61 -7.74 0.69
CA GLY A 55 11.85 -9.09 0.21
C GLY A 55 11.49 -9.27 -1.27
N ILE A 56 10.33 -8.77 -1.70
CA ILE A 56 9.92 -8.79 -3.11
C ILE A 56 10.92 -8.03 -3.98
N ALA A 57 11.29 -6.81 -3.57
CA ALA A 57 12.23 -5.97 -4.32
C ALA A 57 13.62 -6.60 -4.45
N ARG A 58 14.09 -7.34 -3.43
CA ARG A 58 15.38 -8.05 -3.44
C ARG A 58 15.37 -9.34 -4.24
N THR A 59 14.21 -9.99 -4.38
CA THR A 59 14.11 -11.32 -5.02
C THR A 59 13.60 -11.28 -6.45
N CYS A 60 12.94 -10.21 -6.87
CA CYS A 60 12.39 -10.05 -8.22
C CYS A 60 13.22 -9.06 -9.05
N ASN A 61 13.87 -9.56 -10.10
CA ASN A 61 14.57 -8.73 -11.09
C ASN A 61 13.63 -8.22 -12.20
N ASP A 62 12.48 -8.86 -12.41
CA ASP A 62 11.44 -8.41 -13.34
C ASP A 62 10.43 -7.51 -12.62
N ASP A 63 10.26 -6.31 -13.14
CA ASP A 63 9.30 -5.33 -12.63
C ASP A 63 7.85 -5.83 -12.70
N LYS A 64 7.50 -6.62 -13.72
CA LYS A 64 6.14 -7.18 -13.84
C LYS A 64 5.84 -8.15 -12.70
N GLU A 65 6.80 -9.01 -12.39
CA GLU A 65 6.67 -9.96 -11.29
C GLU A 65 6.69 -9.25 -9.92
N ARG A 66 7.51 -8.20 -9.78
CA ARG A 66 7.54 -7.34 -8.60
C ARG A 66 6.17 -6.71 -8.34
N VAL A 67 5.57 -6.12 -9.38
CA VAL A 67 4.23 -5.52 -9.31
C VAL A 67 3.18 -6.59 -8.99
N LYS A 68 3.17 -7.72 -9.70
CA LYS A 68 2.21 -8.80 -9.46
C LYS A 68 2.20 -9.25 -7.99
N ARG A 69 3.38 -9.56 -7.44
CA ARG A 69 3.50 -10.02 -6.05
C ARG A 69 3.12 -8.93 -5.04
N GLY A 70 3.51 -7.69 -5.30
CA GLY A 70 3.11 -6.54 -4.48
C GLY A 70 1.60 -6.32 -4.48
N SER A 71 0.96 -6.39 -5.65
CA SER A 71 -0.48 -6.27 -5.80
C SER A 71 -1.24 -7.38 -5.08
N MET A 72 -0.81 -8.64 -5.21
CA MET A 72 -1.44 -9.76 -4.47
C MET A 72 -1.37 -9.53 -2.96
N MET A 73 -0.24 -9.09 -2.42
CA MET A 73 -0.13 -8.77 -1.01
C MET A 73 -1.07 -7.64 -0.58
N LEU A 74 -1.19 -6.58 -1.39
CA LEU A 74 -2.11 -5.47 -1.12
C LEU A 74 -3.57 -5.92 -1.18
N ASP A 75 -3.93 -6.85 -2.08
CA ASP A 75 -5.25 -7.46 -2.15
C ASP A 75 -5.58 -8.24 -0.86
N GLU A 76 -4.64 -9.04 -0.35
CA GLU A 76 -4.81 -9.76 0.92
C GLU A 76 -4.94 -8.81 2.11
N LEU A 77 -4.14 -7.73 2.12
CA LEU A 77 -4.20 -6.71 3.15
C LEU A 77 -5.54 -5.96 3.09
N TYR A 78 -6.02 -5.65 1.90
CA TYR A 78 -7.33 -5.03 1.68
C TYR A 78 -8.46 -5.90 2.22
N ALA A 79 -8.41 -7.20 1.94
CA ALA A 79 -9.36 -8.17 2.47
C ALA A 79 -9.30 -8.26 4.01
N SER A 80 -8.10 -8.24 4.59
CA SER A 80 -7.93 -8.26 6.05
C SER A 80 -8.56 -7.05 6.75
N PHE A 81 -8.64 -5.90 6.08
CA PHE A 81 -9.32 -4.71 6.56
C PHE A 81 -10.82 -4.68 6.20
N GLY A 82 -11.39 -5.80 5.76
CA GLY A 82 -12.83 -5.94 5.45
C GLY A 82 -13.21 -5.52 4.03
N GLY A 83 -12.23 -5.30 3.15
CA GLY A 83 -12.47 -5.05 1.73
C GLY A 83 -12.85 -6.35 0.99
N THR A 84 -13.66 -6.24 -0.06
CA THR A 84 -13.98 -7.39 -0.92
C THR A 84 -13.10 -7.35 -2.17
N THR A 85 -12.28 -8.38 -2.37
CA THR A 85 -11.53 -8.60 -3.61
C THR A 85 -12.33 -9.52 -4.53
N ASN A 86 -12.37 -9.20 -5.82
CA ASN A 86 -12.93 -10.08 -6.86
C ASN A 86 -11.79 -10.66 -7.72
N ASN A 87 -10.67 -11.04 -7.09
CA ASN A 87 -9.52 -11.59 -7.79
C ASN A 87 -9.55 -13.13 -7.65
N PRO A 88 -9.75 -13.89 -8.73
CA PRO A 88 -9.63 -15.34 -8.65
C PRO A 88 -8.16 -15.69 -8.36
N ILE A 89 -7.93 -16.38 -7.24
CA ILE A 89 -6.61 -16.91 -6.84
C ILE A 89 -6.11 -17.90 -7.88
#